data_AF-A0A537TH32-F1
#
_entry.id   AF-A0A537TH32-F1
#
_cell.length_a   1.000
_cell.length_b   1.000
_cell.length_c   1.000
_cell.angle_alpha   90.00
_cell.angle_beta   90.00
_cell.angle_gamma   90.00
#
_symmetry.space_group_name_H-M   'P 1'
#
loop_
_entity.id
_entity.type
_entity.pdbx_description
1 polymer ?
#
loop_
_entity_poly.entity_id
_entity_poly.type
_entity_poly.pdbx_seq_one_letter_code
_entity_poly.pdbx_strand_id
1 'polypeptide(L)'
;MIEEFRARGQPSWHQILRRRGVSLTSREWETLGLMREGLETSEMAERLDLTPATIRSHIAAILRKLGVPDRRTAVRIAAGRGEISTGE
;
A
#
# COMPACT_ATOMS: atom_id res chain seq x y z
N MET A 1 22.93 3.40 13.12
CA MET A 1 21.83 4.30 13.51
C MET A 1 21.10 4.74 12.26
N ILE A 2 20.08 4.00 11.83
CA ILE A 2 19.11 4.47 10.83
C ILE A 2 17.77 4.50 11.57
N GLU A 3 17.66 5.45 12.51
CA GLU A 3 16.44 5.77 13.25
C GLU A 3 15.97 7.19 12.88
N GLU A 4 15.97 7.52 11.60
CA GLU A 4 15.20 8.66 11.11
C GLU A 4 13.91 8.16 10.47
N PHE A 5 13.13 7.43 11.28
CA PHE A 5 11.69 7.35 11.09
C PHE A 5 11.13 8.73 11.39
N ARG A 6 11.21 9.63 10.39
CA ARG A 6 10.56 10.95 10.43
C ARG A 6 9.05 10.74 10.56
N ALA A 7 8.61 10.65 11.81
CA ALA A 7 7.27 10.89 12.26
C ALA A 7 6.86 12.31 11.85
N ARG A 8 6.28 12.45 10.66
CA ARG A 8 5.40 13.57 10.32
C ARG A 8 4.07 12.97 9.86
N GLY A 9 3.22 12.65 10.85
CA GLY A 9 1.82 12.26 10.65
C GLY A 9 1.61 10.96 9.86
N GLN A 10 1.74 9.80 10.51
CA GLN A 10 1.19 8.58 9.93
C GLN A 10 -0.33 8.78 9.73
N PRO A 11 -0.85 8.78 8.50
CA PRO A 11 -2.18 9.33 8.25
C PRO A 11 -3.30 8.31 8.48
N SER A 12 -4.50 8.84 8.75
CA SER A 12 -5.74 8.15 9.15
C SER A 12 -6.27 7.09 8.17
N TRP A 13 -5.63 6.86 7.03
CA TRP A 13 -6.09 5.92 6.00
C TRP A 13 -5.91 4.45 6.41
N HIS A 14 -4.94 4.12 7.28
CA HIS A 14 -4.86 2.81 7.93
C HIS A 14 -6.17 2.47 8.66
N GLN A 15 -6.70 3.45 9.42
CA GLN A 15 -7.96 3.31 10.14
C GLN A 15 -9.15 3.17 9.18
N ILE A 16 -9.16 3.92 8.08
CA ILE A 16 -10.24 3.88 7.07
C ILE A 16 -10.30 2.49 6.42
N LEU A 17 -9.17 1.97 5.97
CA LEU A 17 -9.11 0.65 5.33
C LEU A 17 -9.46 -0.48 6.32
N ARG A 18 -8.98 -0.40 7.58
CA ARG A 18 -9.37 -1.36 8.63
C ARG A 18 -10.87 -1.30 8.95
N ARG A 19 -11.46 -0.10 9.04
CA ARG A 19 -12.91 0.09 9.21
C ARG A 19 -13.72 -0.47 8.05
N ARG A 20 -13.14 -0.52 6.85
CA ARG A 20 -13.72 -1.13 5.64
C ARG A 20 -13.42 -2.64 5.51
N GLY A 21 -12.92 -3.29 6.58
CA GLY A 21 -12.69 -4.74 6.61
C GLY A 21 -11.42 -5.22 5.90
N VAL A 22 -10.59 -4.32 5.39
CA VAL A 22 -9.34 -4.70 4.71
C VAL A 22 -8.26 -5.01 5.74
N SER A 23 -7.68 -6.21 5.65
CA SER A 23 -6.55 -6.65 6.47
C SER A 23 -5.29 -6.87 5.62
N LEU A 24 -4.42 -5.86 5.60
CA LEU A 24 -3.09 -5.94 5.00
C LEU A 24 -2.04 -6.35 6.06
N THR A 25 -1.02 -7.09 5.63
CA THR A 25 0.17 -7.38 6.45
C THR A 25 1.04 -6.13 6.58
N SER A 26 1.97 -6.09 7.54
CA SER A 26 2.88 -4.95 7.72
C SER A 26 3.65 -4.61 6.43
N ARG A 27 4.12 -5.63 5.69
CA ARG A 27 4.84 -5.42 4.44
C ARG A 27 3.95 -4.91 3.30
N GLU A 28 2.70 -5.35 3.26
CA GLU A 28 1.71 -4.83 2.32
C GLU A 28 1.34 -3.37 2.63
N TRP A 29 1.27 -2.99 3.93
CA TRP A 29 1.08 -1.60 4.34
C TRP A 29 2.24 -0.70 3.91
N GLU A 30 3.47 -1.13 4.14
CA GLU A 30 4.67 -0.41 3.67
C GLU A 30 4.64 -0.24 2.16
N THR A 31 4.39 -1.32 1.41
CA THR A 31 4.31 -1.30 -0.05
C THR A 31 3.23 -0.33 -0.54
N LEU A 32 2.03 -0.35 0.05
CA LEU A 32 0.93 0.56 -0.30
C LEU A 32 1.27 2.02 0.04
N GLY A 33 2.00 2.25 1.14
CA GLY A 33 2.53 3.56 1.48
C GLY A 33 3.46 4.12 0.41
N LEU A 34 4.42 3.31 -0.05
CA LEU A 34 5.36 3.71 -1.11
C LEU A 34 4.66 3.89 -2.47
N MET A 35 3.67 3.04 -2.79
CA MET A 35 2.84 3.23 -3.99
C MET A 35 2.15 4.59 -3.99
N ARG A 36 1.66 5.03 -2.82
CA ARG A 36 0.99 6.32 -2.62
C ARG A 36 1.95 7.50 -2.74
N GLU A 37 3.21 7.31 -2.35
CA GLU A 37 4.30 8.27 -2.58
C GLU A 37 4.71 8.37 -4.05
N GLY A 38 4.23 7.46 -4.90
CA GLY A 38 4.48 7.48 -6.35
C GLY A 38 5.65 6.62 -6.81
N LEU A 39 6.32 5.90 -5.91
CA LEU A 39 7.56 5.16 -6.23
C LEU A 39 7.32 4.02 -7.21
N GLU A 40 8.22 3.85 -8.17
CA GLU A 40 8.21 2.72 -9.09
C GLU A 40 8.58 1.40 -8.38
N THR A 41 8.28 0.28 -9.03
CA THR A 41 8.54 -1.06 -8.47
C THR A 41 10.01 -1.27 -8.12
N SER A 42 10.94 -0.76 -8.93
CA SER A 42 12.38 -0.78 -8.70
C SER A 42 12.76 0.04 -7.47
N GLU A 43 12.27 1.27 -7.35
CA GLU A 43 12.56 2.16 -6.21
C GLU A 43 12.01 1.57 -4.89
N MET A 44 10.83 0.96 -4.94
CA MET A 44 10.26 0.25 -3.79
C MET A 44 11.09 -0.98 -3.41
N ALA A 45 11.61 -1.70 -4.41
CA ALA A 45 12.44 -2.87 -4.19
C ALA A 45 13.75 -2.49 -3.49
N GLU A 46 14.42 -1.44 -3.96
CA GLU A 46 15.62 -0.89 -3.32
C GLU A 46 15.34 -0.41 -1.90
N ARG A 47 14.24 0.33 -1.69
CA ARG A 47 13.92 0.91 -0.38
C ARG A 47 13.52 -0.13 0.67
N LEU A 48 12.94 -1.26 0.26
CA LEU A 48 12.54 -2.34 1.16
C LEU A 48 13.55 -3.48 1.24
N ASP A 49 14.69 -3.38 0.54
CA ASP A 49 15.69 -4.44 0.39
C ASP A 49 15.08 -5.77 -0.11
N LEU A 50 14.31 -5.68 -1.20
CA LEU A 50 13.59 -6.78 -1.82
C LEU A 50 13.84 -6.82 -3.33
N THR A 51 13.43 -7.91 -3.98
CA THR A 51 13.46 -7.97 -5.45
C THR A 51 12.23 -7.27 -6.07
N PRO A 52 12.33 -6.72 -7.29
CA PRO A 52 11.17 -6.19 -8.01
C PRO A 52 10.05 -7.21 -8.20
N ALA A 53 10.39 -8.50 -8.30
CA ALA A 53 9.41 -9.59 -8.38
C ALA A 53 8.61 -9.74 -7.08
N THR A 54 9.29 -9.68 -5.93
CA THR A 54 8.65 -9.70 -4.60
C THR A 54 7.71 -8.52 -4.41
N ILE A 55 8.14 -7.31 -4.82
CA ILE A 55 7.27 -6.12 -4.78
C ILE A 55 6.02 -6.31 -5.65
N ARG A 56 6.16 -6.84 -6.87
CA ARG A 56 4.99 -7.15 -7.72
C ARG A 56 4.04 -8.14 -7.05
N SER A 57 4.55 -9.14 -6.34
CA SER A 57 3.73 -10.06 -5.57
C SER A 57 2.99 -9.38 -4.42
N HIS A 58 3.65 -8.47 -3.68
CA HIS A 58 2.99 -7.66 -2.66
C HIS A 58 1.90 -6.76 -3.26
N ILE A 59 2.17 -6.10 -4.39
CA ILE A 59 1.18 -5.30 -5.10
C ILE A 59 -0.02 -6.17 -5.48
N ALA A 60 0.19 -7.33 -6.11
CA ALA A 60 -0.90 -8.23 -6.50
C ALA A 60 -1.76 -8.68 -5.29
N ALA A 61 -1.12 -8.99 -4.16
CA ALA A 61 -1.82 -9.33 -2.92
C ALA A 61 -2.65 -8.15 -2.38
N ILE A 62 -2.11 -6.93 -2.42
CA ILE A 62 -2.81 -5.70 -2.03
C ILE A 62 -4.04 -5.48 -2.92
N LEU A 63 -3.89 -5.55 -4.25
CA LEU A 63 -5.00 -5.35 -5.19
C LEU A 63 -6.14 -6.33 -4.92
N ARG A 64 -5.80 -7.61 -4.71
CA ARG A 64 -6.77 -8.65 -4.35
C ARG A 64 -7.48 -8.36 -3.02
N LYS A 65 -6.73 -8.00 -1.98
CA LYS A 65 -7.29 -7.70 -0.65
C LYS A 65 -8.12 -6.41 -0.62
N LEU A 66 -7.81 -5.47 -1.49
CA LEU A 66 -8.57 -4.24 -1.68
C LEU A 66 -9.75 -4.40 -2.65
N GLY A 67 -9.87 -5.52 -3.36
CA GLY A 67 -10.91 -5.72 -4.37
C GLY A 67 -10.83 -4.74 -5.54
N VAL A 68 -9.61 -4.32 -5.93
CA VAL A 68 -9.40 -3.32 -6.99
C VAL A 68 -8.64 -3.87 -8.18
N PRO A 69 -8.90 -3.35 -9.39
CA PRO A 69 -8.30 -3.88 -10.61
C PRO A 69 -6.84 -3.46 -10.81
N ASP A 70 -6.44 -2.31 -10.26
CA ASP A 70 -5.14 -1.72 -10.59
C ASP A 70 -4.52 -0.89 -9.46
N ARG A 71 -3.21 -0.66 -9.61
CA ARG A 71 -2.38 0.15 -8.71
C ARG A 71 -2.90 1.57 -8.53
N ARG A 72 -3.42 2.21 -9.57
CA ARG A 72 -3.89 3.60 -9.52
C ARG A 72 -5.14 3.70 -8.64
N THR A 73 -6.04 2.74 -8.73
CA THR A 73 -7.24 2.62 -7.90
C THR A 73 -6.86 2.34 -6.45
N ALA A 74 -5.91 1.44 -6.18
CA ALA A 74 -5.37 1.22 -4.83
C ALA A 74 -4.79 2.50 -4.20
N VAL A 75 -3.99 3.26 -4.96
CA VAL A 75 -3.43 4.55 -4.51
C VAL A 75 -4.52 5.57 -4.21
N ARG A 76 -5.56 5.67 -5.05
CA ARG A 76 -6.71 6.55 -4.79
C ARG A 76 -7.40 6.21 -3.48
N ILE A 77 -7.59 4.92 -3.18
CA ILE A 77 -8.20 4.49 -1.92
C ILE A 77 -7.30 4.83 -0.73
N ALA A 78 -5.98 4.57 -0.84
CA ALA A 78 -5.02 4.94 0.19
C ALA A 78 -4.92 6.46 0.41
N ALA A 79 -5.27 7.26 -0.60
CA ALA A 79 -5.40 8.71 -0.51
C ALA A 79 -6.78 9.19 0.04
N GLY A 80 -7.70 8.26 0.34
CA GLY A 80 -9.06 8.58 0.81
C GLY A 80 -10.03 9.03 -0.28
N ARG A 81 -9.69 8.84 -1.56
CA ARG A 81 -10.44 9.33 -2.75
C ARG A 81 -11.04 8.19 -3.60
N GLY A 82 -11.14 7.00 -3.02
CA GLY A 82 -11.57 5.79 -3.72
C GLY A 82 -12.62 5.00 -2.95
N GLU A 83 -13.51 4.37 -3.70
CA GLU A 83 -14.48 3.40 -3.21
C GLU A 83 -13.89 2.00 -3.38
N ILE A 84 -14.11 1.15 -2.38
CA ILE A 84 -13.79 -0.27 -2.46
C ILE A 84 -15.06 -0.92 -3.00
N SER A 85 -14.99 -1.52 -4.19
CA SER A 85 -16.04 -2.44 -4.60
C SER A 85 -15.85 -3.70 -3.76
N THR A 86 -16.63 -3.81 -2.68
CA THR A 86 -16.81 -5.09 -1.98
C THR A 86 -17.54 -6.00 -2.96
N GLY A 87 -16.78 -6.73 -3.77
CA GLY A 87 -17.34 -7.82 -4.57
C GLY A 87 -17.82 -8.92 -3.65
N GLU A 88 -19.06 -9.35 -3.88
CA GLU A 88 -19.80 -10.42 -3.20
C GLU A 88 -19.03 -11.74 -3.07
#